data_AF-A0AAI9SA28-F1
#
_entry.id   AF-A0AAI9SA28-F1
#
_cell.length_a   1.000
_cell.length_b   1.000
_cell.length_c   1.000
_cell.angle_alpha   90.00
_cell.angle_beta   90.00
_cell.angle_gamma   90.00
#
_symmetry.space_group_name_H-M   'P 1'
#
loop_
_entity.id
_entity.type
_entity.pdbx_description
1 polymer ?
#
loop_
_entity_poly.entity_id
_entity_poly.type
_entity_poly.pdbx_seq_one_letter_code
_entity_poly.pdbx_strand_id
1 'polypeptide(L)' 'MLRWSDAQMIGEELADAYPELDPLTLSFVKLHDLIVKLPDFKDDPEKSNERILEAILQAWLDERN' A
#
# COMPACT_ATOMS: atom_id res chain seq x y z
N MET A 1 -11.90 -7.16 -2.68
CA MET A 1 -11.78 -6.80 -1.25
C MET A 1 -10.35 -7.05 -0.81
N LEU A 2 -9.60 -5.97 -0.67
CA LEU A 2 -8.21 -5.98 -0.23
C LEU A 2 -8.11 -6.07 1.29
N ARG A 3 -7.17 -6.89 1.75
CA ARG A 3 -6.77 -7.06 3.14
C ARG A 3 -5.30 -6.74 3.34
N TRP A 4 -4.88 -6.48 4.57
CA TRP A 4 -3.47 -6.23 4.86
C TRP A 4 -2.52 -7.37 4.46
N SER A 5 -3.02 -8.60 4.36
CA SER A 5 -2.27 -9.75 3.87
C SER A 5 -1.96 -9.70 2.36
N ASP A 6 -2.69 -8.88 1.61
CA ASP A 6 -2.71 -8.87 0.15
C ASP A 6 -1.69 -7.86 -0.39
N ALA A 7 -0.45 -7.95 0.10
CA ALA A 7 0.57 -6.92 -0.13
C ALA A 7 0.81 -6.61 -1.62
N GLN A 8 0.82 -7.66 -2.45
CA GLN A 8 0.98 -7.53 -3.90
C GLN A 8 -0.16 -6.73 -4.54
N MET A 9 -1.41 -7.14 -4.32
CA MET A 9 -2.58 -6.47 -4.90
C MET A 9 -2.72 -5.02 -4.40
N ILE A 10 -2.38 -4.75 -3.14
CA ILE A 10 -2.35 -3.38 -2.63
C ILE A 10 -1.26 -2.55 -3.33
N GLY A 11 -0.08 -3.13 -3.57
CA GLY A 11 1.01 -2.46 -4.29
C GLY A 11 0.61 -2.08 -5.73
N GLU A 12 -0.04 -3.00 -6.44
CA GLU A 12 -0.58 -2.78 -7.79
C GLU A 12 -1.62 -1.65 -7.81
N GLU A 13 -2.60 -1.70 -6.90
CA GLU A 13 -3.64 -0.66 -6.79
C GLU A 13 -3.07 0.72 -6.42
N LEU A 14 -2.00 0.77 -5.62
CA LEU A 14 -1.29 2.01 -5.32
C LEU A 14 -0.52 2.54 -6.54
N ALA A 15 0.09 1.66 -7.34
CA ALA A 15 0.76 2.03 -8.59
C ALA A 15 -0.22 2.64 -9.60
N ASP A 16 -1.39 2.01 -9.76
CA ASP A 16 -2.45 2.49 -10.65
C ASP A 16 -3.08 3.79 -10.15
N ALA A 17 -3.34 3.91 -8.84
CA ALA A 17 -3.99 5.09 -8.26
C ALA A 17 -3.04 6.30 -8.16
N TYR A 18 -1.74 6.09 -8.00
CA TYR A 18 -0.74 7.13 -7.76
C TYR A 18 0.54 6.96 -8.62
N PRO A 19 0.44 6.95 -9.97
CA PRO A 19 1.56 6.63 -10.86
C PRO A 19 2.75 7.59 -10.75
N GLU A 20 2.47 8.86 -10.46
CA GLU A 20 3.45 9.95 -10.35
C GLU A 20 4.13 10.02 -8.97
N LEU A 21 3.62 9.29 -7.97
CA LEU A 21 4.14 9.34 -6.61
C LEU A 21 5.32 8.39 -6.46
N ASP A 22 6.44 8.88 -5.92
CA ASP A 22 7.58 8.04 -5.56
C ASP A 22 7.36 7.40 -4.18
N PRO A 23 7.18 6.06 -4.08
CA PRO A 23 6.92 5.38 -2.82
C PRO A 23 8.05 5.56 -1.81
N LEU A 24 9.31 5.74 -2.26
CA LEU A 24 10.47 5.92 -1.37
C LEU A 24 10.45 7.26 -0.62
N THR A 25 9.62 8.22 -1.06
CA THR A 25 9.45 9.51 -0.39
C THR A 25 8.42 9.46 0.75
N LEU A 26 7.69 8.36 0.89
CA LEU A 26 6.59 8.22 1.83
C LEU A 26 7.06 7.72 3.20
N SER A 27 6.51 8.31 4.26
CA SER A 27 6.55 7.69 5.58
C SER A 27 5.51 6.57 5.67
N PHE A 28 5.69 5.62 6.58
CA PHE A 28 4.71 4.56 6.83
C PHE A 28 3.34 5.09 7.27
N VAL A 29 3.31 6.22 7.98
CA VAL A 29 2.05 6.92 8.30
C VAL A 29 1.34 7.33 7.01
N LYS A 30 2.06 7.91 6.06
CA LYS A 30 1.48 8.34 4.78
C LYS A 30 1.06 7.15 3.92
N LEU A 31 1.88 6.10 3.87
CA LEU A 31 1.57 4.87 3.13
C LEU A 31 0.30 4.20 3.67
N HIS A 32 0.19 4.03 4.98
CA HIS A 32 -1.03 3.53 5.64
C HIS A 32 -2.26 4.35 5.23
N ASP A 33 -2.13 5.68 5.28
CA ASP A 33 -3.18 6.64 4.93
C ASP A 33 -3.68 6.52 3.48
N LEU A 34 -2.81 6.11 2.55
CA LEU A 34 -3.18 5.87 1.15
C LEU A 34 -3.90 4.53 1.00
N ILE A 35 -3.40 3.48 1.66
CA ILE A 35 -3.96 2.13 1.60
C ILE A 35 -5.40 2.10 2.14
N VAL A 36 -5.64 2.72 3.30
CA VAL A 36 -6.98 2.74 3.91
C VAL A 36 -8.00 3.55 3.11
N LYS A 37 -7.52 4.42 2.20
CA LYS A 37 -8.36 5.21 1.28
C LYS A 37 -8.63 4.50 -0.05
N LEU A 38 -8.00 3.36 -0.31
CA LEU A 38 -8.28 2.59 -1.53
C LEU A 38 -9.75 2.12 -1.53
N PRO A 39 -10.50 2.29 -2.64
CA PRO A 39 -11.92 1.94 -2.70
C PRO A 39 -12.24 0.48 -2.32
N ASP A 40 -11.35 -0.46 -2.68
CA ASP A 40 -11.53 -1.88 -2.42
C ASP A 40 -10.87 -2.36 -1.11
N PHE A 41 -10.25 -1.47 -0.33
CA PHE A 41 -9.77 -1.80 1.00
C PHE A 41 -10.93 -1.98 1.99
N LYS A 42 -10.91 -3.10 2.74
CA LYS A 42 -12.00 -3.48 3.66
C LYS A 42 -11.51 -4.22 4.90
N ASP A 43 -10.20 -4.17 5.19
CA ASP A 43 -9.69 -4.67 6.48
C ASP A 43 -9.81 -3.61 7.57
N ASP A 44 -9.48 -4.01 8.79
CA ASP A 44 -9.39 -3.11 9.94
C ASP A 44 -8.16 -2.19 9.80
N PRO A 45 -8.33 -0.86 9.70
CA PRO A 45 -7.22 0.09 9.60
C PRO A 45 -6.17 -0.04 10.71
N GLU A 46 -6.54 -0.51 11.90
CA GLU A 46 -5.62 -0.62 13.04
C GLU A 46 -4.77 -1.90 13.04
N LYS A 47 -5.03 -2.84 12.12
CA LYS A 47 -4.28 -4.11 12.03
C LYS A 47 -2.98 -4.03 11.22
N SER A 48 -2.63 -2.85 10.72
CA SER A 48 -1.34 -2.64 10.09
C SER A 48 -0.19 -2.76 11.10
N ASN A 49 1.00 -3.10 10.58
CA ASN A 49 2.26 -3.01 11.31
C ASN A 49 3.38 -2.71 10.31
N GLU A 50 4.57 -2.39 10.82
CA GLU A 50 5.71 -2.00 9.97
C GLU A 50 6.06 -3.08 8.93
N ARG A 51 6.01 -4.37 9.30
CA ARG A 51 6.32 -5.47 8.39
C ARG A 51 5.31 -5.57 7.23
N ILE A 52 4.03 -5.35 7.50
CA ILE A 52 2.98 -5.32 6.47
C ILE A 52 3.18 -4.13 5.53
N LEU A 53 3.40 -2.95 6.09
CA LEU A 53 3.57 -1.72 5.32
C LEU A 53 4.85 -1.79 4.47
N GLU A 54 5.93 -2.38 5.00
CA GLU A 54 7.15 -2.66 4.26
C GLU A 54 6.89 -3.61 3.09
N ALA A 55 6.16 -4.71 3.30
CA ALA A 55 5.83 -5.66 2.23
C ALA A 55 5.02 -5.00 1.10
N ILE A 56 4.05 -4.14 1.45
CA ILE A 56 3.27 -3.38 0.48
C ILE A 56 4.14 -2.37 -0.27
N LEU A 57 5.03 -1.67 0.44
CA LEU A 57 5.97 -0.73 -0.17
C LEU A 57 6.88 -1.43 -1.18
N GLN A 58 7.40 -2.62 -0.86
CA GLN A 58 8.21 -3.40 -1.80
C GLN A 58 7.39 -3.83 -3.02
N ALA A 59 6.17 -4.36 -2.84
CA ALA A 59 5.31 -4.72 -3.95
C ALA A 59 5.01 -3.54 -4.88
N TRP A 60 4.78 -2.35 -4.33
CA TRP A 60 4.58 -1.14 -5.12
C TRP A 60 5.86 -0.75 -5.90
N LEU A 61 7.04 -0.86 -5.28
CA LEU A 61 8.30 -0.59 -5.97
C LEU A 61 8.57 -1.60 -7.10
N ASP A 62 8.26 -2.87 -6.87
CA ASP A 62 8.42 -3.94 -7.86
C ASP A 62 7.54 -3.70 -9.08
N GLU A 63 6.30 -3.22 -8.91
CA GLU A 63 5.39 -2.91 -10.02
C GLU A 63 5.85 -1.70 -10.86
N ARG A 64 6.63 -0.78 -10.28
CA ARG A 64 7.15 0.40 -10.99
C ARG A 64 8.43 0.13 -11.77
N ASN A 65 9.07 -1.03 -11.58
CA ASN A 65 10.32 -1.43 -12.26
C ASN A 65 10.05 -2.22 -13.54
#